data_AF-A0A3N7GLI8-F1
#
_entry.id   AF-A0A3N7GLI8-F1
#
_cell.length_a   1.000
_cell.length_b   1.000
_cell.length_c   1.000
_cell.angle_alpha   90.00
_cell.angle_beta   90.00
_cell.angle_gamma   90.00
#
_symmetry.space_group_name_H-M   'P 1'
#
loop_
_entity.id
_entity.type
_entity.pdbx_description
1 polymer ?
#
loop_
_entity_poly.entity_id
_entity_poly.type
_entity_poly.pdbx_seq_one_letter_code
_entity_poly.pdbx_strand_id
1 'polypeptide(L)'
;PLAADAPRDATLVVASLGTAVYLPPADRARLLAAIAAVGARAVTFEARAAVPEVAERWAALVREGRADADAGFVLALDGEPVASGSPHGDRVRAVRTPAGRAGGAPARS
;
A
#
# COMPACT_ATOMS: atom_id res chain seq x y z
N PRO A 1 -9.93 -14.99 -18.76
CA PRO A 1 -10.13 -13.71 -18.04
C PRO A 1 -9.23 -12.65 -18.66
N LEU A 2 -9.56 -11.35 -18.61
CA LEU A 2 -8.75 -10.27 -19.21
C LEU A 2 -7.28 -10.32 -18.76
N ALA A 3 -7.01 -10.73 -17.52
CA ALA A 3 -5.66 -10.93 -16.98
C ALA A 3 -4.79 -11.93 -17.79
N ALA A 4 -5.40 -12.92 -18.45
CA ALA A 4 -4.69 -13.92 -19.24
C ALA A 4 -4.15 -13.36 -20.57
N ASP A 5 -4.65 -12.20 -21.01
CA ASP A 5 -4.26 -11.55 -22.25
C ASP A 5 -3.03 -10.64 -22.06
N ALA A 6 -2.55 -10.48 -20.82
CA ALA A 6 -1.36 -9.70 -20.51
C ALA A 6 -0.11 -10.32 -21.17
N PRO A 7 0.81 -9.49 -21.74
CA PRO A 7 2.08 -9.97 -22.28
C PRO A 7 2.89 -10.76 -21.24
N ARG A 8 3.50 -11.87 -21.68
CA ARG A 8 4.22 -12.81 -20.80
C ARG A 8 5.50 -12.22 -20.19
N ASP A 9 6.06 -11.21 -20.84
CA ASP A 9 7.27 -10.48 -20.46
C ASP A 9 6.95 -9.18 -19.68
N ALA A 10 5.68 -8.93 -19.36
CA ALA A 10 5.24 -7.78 -18.59
C ALA A 10 4.70 -8.16 -17.21
N THR A 11 4.87 -7.24 -16.24
CA THR A 11 4.19 -7.35 -14.95
C THR A 11 2.74 -6.89 -15.08
N LEU A 12 1.80 -7.78 -14.83
CA LEU A 12 0.39 -7.40 -14.70
C LEU A 12 0.19 -6.61 -13.40
N VAL A 13 -0.34 -5.39 -13.52
CA VAL A 13 -0.67 -4.52 -12.39
C VAL A 13 -2.15 -4.19 -12.42
N VAL A 14 -2.82 -4.36 -11.28
CA VAL A 14 -4.18 -3.84 -11.06
C VAL A 14 -4.09 -2.63 -10.15
N ALA A 15 -4.54 -1.49 -10.65
CA ALA A 15 -4.59 -0.24 -9.90
C ALA A 15 -6.04 0.04 -9.45
N SER A 16 -6.24 0.23 -8.15
CA SER A 16 -7.50 0.69 -7.54
C SER A 16 -7.24 2.05 -6.89
N LEU A 17 -7.76 3.12 -7.48
CA LEU A 17 -7.44 4.51 -7.11
C LEU A 17 -8.72 5.24 -6.73
N GLY A 18 -9.04 5.26 -5.44
CA GLY A 18 -10.26 5.86 -4.91
C GLY A 18 -11.54 5.09 -5.27
N THR A 19 -11.42 3.81 -5.63
CA THR A 19 -12.53 3.00 -6.17
C THR A 19 -13.00 1.92 -5.22
N ALA A 20 -12.18 1.48 -4.27
CA ALA A 20 -12.53 0.39 -3.36
C ALA A 20 -13.75 0.74 -2.48
N VAL A 21 -13.99 2.04 -2.21
CA VAL A 21 -15.14 2.54 -1.45
C VAL A 21 -16.50 2.16 -2.07
N TYR A 22 -16.56 1.94 -3.39
CA TYR A 22 -17.80 1.55 -4.08
C TYR A 22 -18.12 0.06 -3.96
N LEU A 23 -17.17 -0.74 -3.46
CA LEU A 23 -17.39 -2.15 -3.23
C LEU A 23 -18.08 -2.40 -1.88
N PRO A 24 -18.98 -3.40 -1.78
CA PRO A 24 -19.47 -3.90 -0.51
C PRO A 24 -18.33 -4.29 0.45
N PRO A 25 -18.52 -4.22 1.77
CA PRO A 25 -17.47 -4.53 2.74
C PRO A 25 -16.80 -5.89 2.55
N ALA A 26 -17.59 -6.93 2.25
CA ALA A 26 -17.07 -8.28 2.00
C ALA A 26 -16.18 -8.35 0.75
N ASP A 27 -16.44 -7.52 -0.26
CA ASP A 27 -15.63 -7.47 -1.47
C ASP A 27 -14.34 -6.68 -1.25
N ARG A 28 -14.39 -5.60 -0.47
CA ARG A 28 -13.19 -4.87 -0.04
C ARG A 28 -12.22 -5.77 0.72
N ALA A 29 -12.74 -6.62 1.61
CA ALA A 29 -11.94 -7.59 2.35
C ALA A 29 -11.26 -8.64 1.46
N ARG A 30 -11.77 -8.88 0.24
CA ARG A 30 -11.23 -9.86 -0.71
C ARG A 30 -10.42 -9.23 -1.84
N LEU A 31 -10.39 -7.90 -1.97
CA LEU A 31 -9.80 -7.20 -3.11
C LEU A 31 -8.36 -7.64 -3.40
N LEU A 32 -7.48 -7.58 -2.40
CA LEU A 32 -6.06 -7.92 -2.57
C LEU A 32 -5.88 -9.40 -2.91
N ALA A 33 -6.62 -10.30 -2.25
CA ALA A 33 -6.59 -11.73 -2.53
C ALA A 33 -7.07 -12.05 -3.96
N ALA A 34 -8.11 -11.36 -4.45
CA ALA A 34 -8.62 -11.53 -5.81
C ALA A 34 -7.63 -11.05 -6.87
N ILE A 35 -6.92 -9.94 -6.63
CA ILE A 35 -5.85 -9.45 -7.51
C ILE A 35 -4.68 -10.44 -7.53
N ALA A 36 -4.25 -10.92 -6.37
CA ALA A 36 -3.18 -11.90 -6.28
C ALA A 36 -3.54 -13.23 -6.98
N ALA A 37 -4.80 -13.66 -6.90
CA ALA A 37 -5.29 -14.90 -7.53
C ALA A 37 -5.19 -14.89 -9.07
N VAL A 38 -5.17 -13.71 -9.70
CA VAL A 38 -4.94 -13.57 -11.15
C VAL A 38 -3.47 -13.33 -11.52
N GLY A 39 -2.55 -13.47 -10.55
CA GLY A 39 -1.10 -13.30 -10.77
C GLY A 39 -0.67 -11.84 -10.94
N ALA A 40 -1.51 -10.88 -10.55
CA ALA A 40 -1.22 -9.46 -10.68
C ALA A 40 -0.59 -8.89 -9.41
N ARG A 41 0.17 -7.80 -9.56
CA ARG A 41 0.54 -6.90 -8.47
C ARG A 41 -0.60 -5.91 -8.21
N ALA A 42 -0.82 -5.54 -6.97
CA ALA A 42 -1.81 -4.54 -6.59
C ALA A 42 -1.15 -3.18 -6.31
N VAL A 43 -1.71 -2.12 -6.89
CA VAL A 43 -1.47 -0.74 -6.47
C VAL A 43 -2.78 -0.16 -5.98
N THR A 44 -2.88 0.18 -4.69
CA THR A 44 -4.08 0.82 -4.13
C THR A 44 -3.74 2.22 -3.66
N PHE A 45 -4.52 3.21 -4.07
CA PHE A 45 -4.53 4.53 -3.44
C PHE A 45 -5.95 4.82 -2.98
N GLU A 46 -6.22 4.54 -1.71
CA GLU A 46 -7.58 4.44 -1.21
C GLU A 46 -7.72 5.18 0.12
N ALA A 47 -8.97 5.54 0.46
CA ALA A 47 -9.26 5.96 1.81
C ALA A 47 -8.79 4.87 2.79
N ARG A 48 -8.12 5.23 3.88
CA ARG A 48 -7.49 4.29 4.81
C ARG A 48 -8.43 3.16 5.25
N ALA A 49 -9.70 3.47 5.48
CA ALA A 49 -10.70 2.50 5.92
C ALA A 49 -11.28 1.61 4.80
N ALA A 50 -10.96 1.87 3.53
CA ALA A 50 -11.51 1.14 2.40
C ALA A 50 -10.84 -0.22 2.20
N VAL A 51 -9.58 -0.39 2.58
CA VAL A 51 -8.85 -1.66 2.46
C VAL A 51 -8.39 -2.08 3.86
N PRO A 52 -9.11 -3.01 4.53
CA PRO A 52 -8.88 -3.34 5.94
C PRO A 52 -7.43 -3.74 6.27
N GLU A 53 -6.84 -4.60 5.44
CA GLU A 53 -5.45 -5.06 5.63
C GLU A 53 -4.44 -3.90 5.57
N VAL A 54 -4.64 -2.94 4.65
CA VAL A 54 -3.81 -1.73 4.54
C VAL A 54 -3.99 -0.84 5.77
N ALA A 55 -5.23 -0.72 6.29
CA ALA A 55 -5.53 0.05 7.49
C ALA A 55 -4.79 -0.50 8.73
N GLU A 56 -4.79 -1.82 8.90
CA GLU A 56 -4.13 -2.51 10.01
C GLU A 56 -2.61 -2.30 9.96
N ARG A 57 -1.99 -2.47 8.78
CA ARG A 57 -0.56 -2.23 8.57
C ARG A 57 -0.19 -0.75 8.75
N TRP A 58 -1.03 0.17 8.28
CA TRP A 58 -0.82 1.61 8.51
C TRP A 58 -0.81 1.94 10.01
N ALA A 59 -1.74 1.36 10.77
CA ALA A 59 -1.77 1.54 12.23
C ALA A 59 -0.47 1.04 12.90
N ALA A 60 0.15 -0.02 12.39
CA ALA A 60 1.47 -0.45 12.84
C ALA A 60 2.56 0.59 12.58
N LEU A 61 2.62 1.12 11.36
CA LEU A 61 3.58 2.17 11.00
C LEU A 61 3.39 3.44 11.81
N VAL A 62 2.15 3.79 12.16
CA VAL A 62 1.84 4.93 13.04
C VAL A 62 2.39 4.69 14.45
N ARG A 63 2.17 3.49 15.03
CA ARG A 63 2.75 3.11 16.34
C ARG A 63 4.28 3.16 16.35
N GLU A 64 4.91 2.89 15.21
CA GLU A 64 6.36 2.97 15.01
C GLU A 64 6.86 4.41 14.77
N GLY A 65 5.97 5.41 14.71
CA GLY A 65 6.34 6.80 14.39
C GLY A 65 6.80 7.01 12.94
N ARG A 66 6.45 6.07 12.05
CA ARG A 66 6.88 6.05 10.63
C ARG A 66 5.83 6.59 9.66
N ALA A 67 4.60 6.75 10.12
CA ALA A 67 3.46 7.18 9.34
C ALA A 67 2.64 8.25 10.07
N ASP A 68 1.86 9.01 9.30
CA ASP A 68 0.95 10.04 9.80
C ASP A 68 -0.36 9.39 10.30
N ALA A 69 -0.71 9.65 11.56
CA ALA A 69 -1.92 9.13 12.19
C ALA A 69 -3.20 9.69 11.56
N ASP A 70 -3.11 10.91 11.01
CA ASP A 70 -4.24 11.66 10.46
C ASP A 70 -4.41 11.45 8.95
N ALA A 71 -3.55 10.62 8.34
CA ALA A 71 -3.65 10.28 6.93
C ALA A 71 -5.00 9.60 6.60
N GLY A 72 -5.80 10.31 5.79
CA GLY A 72 -7.07 9.81 5.29
C GLY A 72 -6.94 8.88 4.09
N PHE A 73 -5.88 9.02 3.28
CA PHE A 73 -5.62 8.21 2.09
C PHE A 73 -4.22 7.59 2.13
N VAL A 74 -4.13 6.33 1.70
CA VAL A 74 -2.90 5.53 1.77
C VAL A 74 -2.62 4.90 0.41
N LEU A 75 -1.37 5.05 -0.04
CA LEU A 75 -0.80 4.33 -1.17
C LEU A 75 -0.17 3.04 -0.66
N ALA A 76 -0.56 1.90 -1.23
CA ALA A 76 0.01 0.61 -0.90
C ALA A 76 0.33 -0.22 -2.15
N LEU A 77 1.39 -1.02 -2.02
CA LEU A 77 1.83 -2.01 -3.00
C LEU A 77 1.60 -3.39 -2.42
N ASP A 78 0.70 -4.18 -3.02
CA ASP A 78 0.36 -5.53 -2.55
C ASP A 78 -0.03 -5.58 -1.07
N GLY A 79 -0.82 -4.58 -0.66
CA GLY A 79 -1.25 -4.39 0.72
C GLY A 79 -0.22 -3.71 1.63
N GLU A 80 1.04 -3.55 1.19
CA GLU A 80 2.07 -2.88 1.99
C GLU A 80 2.00 -1.36 1.83
N PRO A 81 1.72 -0.59 2.89
CA PRO A 81 1.64 0.85 2.79
C PRO A 81 3.02 1.48 2.55
N VAL A 82 3.14 2.33 1.53
CA VAL A 82 4.40 2.99 1.15
C VAL A 82 4.33 4.51 1.26
N ALA A 83 3.13 5.09 1.24
CA ALA A 83 2.92 6.53 1.42
C ALA A 83 1.50 6.85 1.88
N SER A 84 1.28 8.06 2.39
CA SER A 84 -0.03 8.68 2.49
C SER A 84 -0.16 9.83 1.50
N GLY A 85 -1.38 10.27 1.23
CA GLY A 85 -1.64 11.45 0.43
C GLY A 85 -2.95 12.14 0.75
N SER A 86 -3.20 13.24 0.05
CA SER A 86 -4.52 13.87 -0.02
C SER A 86 -5.48 13.04 -0.90
N PRO A 87 -6.81 13.20 -0.76
CA PRO A 87 -7.79 12.41 -1.52
C PRO A 87 -7.61 12.45 -3.05
N HIS A 88 -7.04 13.53 -3.58
CA HIS A 88 -6.81 13.73 -5.02
C HIS A 88 -5.33 13.58 -5.43
N GLY A 89 -4.44 13.22 -4.50
CA GLY A 89 -3.03 12.97 -4.79
C GLY A 89 -2.17 14.22 -5.06
N ASP A 90 -2.69 15.43 -4.81
CA ASP A 90 -1.92 16.68 -4.90
C ASP A 90 -0.78 16.75 -3.87
N ARG A 91 -0.82 15.89 -2.85
CA ARG A 91 0.27 15.67 -1.90
C ARG A 91 0.50 14.20 -1.67
N VAL A 92 1.77 13.80 -1.62
CA VAL A 92 2.20 12.47 -1.22
C VAL A 92 3.32 12.58 -0.18
N ARG A 93 3.26 11.78 0.88
CA ARG A 93 4.28 11.66 1.92
C ARG A 93 4.64 10.19 2.10
N ALA A 94 5.89 9.85 1.78
CA ALA A 94 6.39 8.49 1.96
C ALA A 94 6.40 8.06 3.44
N VAL A 95 6.19 6.78 3.68
CA VAL A 95 6.46 6.12 4.97
C VAL A 95 7.94 6.25 5.26
N ARG A 96 8.28 6.62 6.50
CA ARG A 96 9.69 6.74 6.89
C ARG A 96 10.34 5.36 6.94
N THR A 97 11.50 5.23 6.32
CA THR A 97 12.38 4.08 6.54
C THR A 97 12.87 4.13 7.99
N PRO A 98 13.00 3.00 8.69
CA PRO A 98 13.70 2.98 9.97
C PRO A 98 15.07 3.63 9.77
N ALA A 99 15.48 4.50 10.69
CA ALA A 99 16.86 4.94 10.72
C ALA A 99 17.70 3.67 10.82
N GLY A 100 18.51 3.38 9.78
CA GLY A 100 19.43 2.25 9.85
C GLY A 100 20.22 2.36 11.14
N ARG A 101 20.38 1.25 11.88
CA ARG A 101 21.29 1.22 13.03
C ARG A 101 22.57 1.92 12.57
N ALA A 102 22.92 3.04 13.19
CA ALA A 102 24.17 3.72 12.90
C ALA A 102 25.25 2.65 13.05
N GLY A 103 25.84 2.23 11.93
CA GLY A 103 26.95 1.31 11.94
C GLY A 103 28.04 2.00 12.74
N GLY A 104 28.37 1.43 13.90
CA GLY A 104 29.51 1.87 14.68
C GLY A 104 30.72 1.89 13.76
N ALA A 105 31.36 3.05 13.64
CA ALA A 105 32.64 3.15 12.96
C ALA A 105 33.60 2.11 13.60
N PRO A 106 34.32 1.31 12.80
CA PRO A 106 35.28 0.38 13.39
C PRO A 106 36.37 1.19 14.09
N ALA A 107 36.64 0.83 15.34
CA ALA A 107 37.81 1.31 16.06
C ALA A 107 39.04 0.95 15.23
N ARG A 108 39.80 1.97 14.81
CA ARG A 108 41.08 1.77 14.14
C ARG A 108 42.06 1.28 15.21
N SER A 109 42.54 0.05 15.05
CA SER A 109 43.74 -0.48 15.70
C SER A 109 44.98 -0.07 14.92
#